data_AF-M7A172-F1
#
_entry.id   AF-M7A172-F1
#
_cell.length_a   1.000
_cell.length_b   1.000
_cell.length_c   1.000
_cell.angle_alpha   90.00
_cell.angle_beta   90.00
_cell.angle_gamma   90.00
#
_symmetry.space_group_name_H-M   'P 1'
#
loop_
_entity.id
_entity.type
_entity.pdbx_description
1 polymer ?
#
loop_
_entity_poly.entity_id
_entity_poly.type
_entity_poly.pdbx_seq_one_letter_code
_entity_poly.pdbx_strand_id
1 'polypeptide(L)'
;MNQSCQHYPECAGCDRLHIGYEKQLQHKQEEIEKRFKGFKGLEIRQIIKSPKDQMYRHKVQLPFGHRKIGKKSVLTLGLHNKENTFIIDQKECRIQDEDLTTVAAAIRHWARNENLEPYHEKKEVDF
;
A
#
# COMPACT_ATOMS: atom_id res chain seq x y z
N MET A 1 18.79 3.70 -5.82
CA MET A 1 18.05 4.94 -5.51
C MET A 1 17.14 4.65 -4.33
N ASN A 2 17.16 5.53 -3.33
CA ASN A 2 16.73 5.28 -1.96
C ASN A 2 15.21 5.01 -1.88
N GLN A 3 14.84 3.76 -1.60
CA GLN A 3 13.46 3.25 -1.55
C GLN A 3 12.83 3.42 -0.15
N SER A 4 13.19 4.48 0.58
CA SER A 4 12.71 4.67 1.95
C SER A 4 11.28 5.22 1.96
N CYS A 5 10.30 4.31 1.90
CA CYS A 5 8.96 4.59 2.39
C CYS A 5 8.95 4.35 3.89
N GLN A 6 8.57 5.35 4.69
CA GLN A 6 8.59 5.23 6.16
C GLN A 6 7.67 4.11 6.69
N HIS A 7 6.69 3.68 5.90
CA HIS A 7 5.74 2.63 6.27
C HIS A 7 6.21 1.22 5.86
N TYR A 8 7.30 1.10 5.10
CA TYR A 8 7.85 -0.19 4.71
C TYR A 8 8.73 -0.74 5.85
N PRO A 9 8.69 -2.04 6.18
CA PRO A 9 8.00 -3.13 5.48
C PRO A 9 6.60 -3.46 6.02
N GLU A 10 6.08 -2.68 6.96
CA GLU A 10 4.85 -3.00 7.71
C GLU A 10 3.57 -2.81 6.87
N CYS A 11 3.52 -1.76 6.04
CA CYS A 11 2.41 -1.48 5.14
C CYS A 11 2.30 -2.53 4.03
N ALA A 12 1.07 -3.02 3.79
CA ALA A 12 0.77 -4.00 2.76
C ALA A 12 0.77 -3.44 1.31
N GLY A 13 1.10 -2.16 1.13
CA GLY A 13 1.04 -1.52 -0.19
C GLY A 13 2.16 -1.92 -1.16
N CYS A 14 3.35 -2.24 -0.65
CA CYS A 14 4.51 -2.58 -1.48
C CYS A 14 5.33 -3.74 -0.87
N ASP A 15 5.65 -4.75 -1.69
CA ASP A 15 6.34 -5.96 -1.22
C ASP A 15 7.86 -5.94 -1.42
N ARG A 16 8.34 -5.28 -2.49
CA ARG A 16 9.72 -5.41 -2.98
C ARG A 16 10.53 -4.11 -2.92
N LEU A 17 10.18 -3.18 -2.02
CA LEU A 17 10.94 -1.91 -1.85
C LEU A 17 12.34 -2.10 -1.25
N HIS A 18 12.75 -3.32 -0.90
CA HIS A 18 14.10 -3.62 -0.43
C HIS A 18 15.08 -3.95 -1.59
N ILE A 19 14.57 -4.08 -2.82
CA ILE A 19 15.37 -4.35 -4.02
C ILE A 19 15.10 -3.31 -5.11
N GLY A 20 16.16 -2.95 -5.85
CA GLY A 20 16.07 -2.03 -6.98
C GLY A 20 15.14 -2.53 -8.09
N TYR A 21 14.56 -1.60 -8.84
CA TYR A 21 13.53 -1.89 -9.85
C TYR A 21 13.95 -2.94 -10.89
N GLU A 22 15.19 -2.88 -11.39
CA GLU A 22 15.73 -3.90 -12.31
C GLU A 22 15.72 -5.32 -11.70
N LYS A 23 16.11 -5.45 -10.43
CA LYS A 23 16.02 -6.74 -9.72
C LYS A 23 14.58 -7.19 -9.52
N GLN A 24 13.64 -6.25 -9.31
CA GLN A 24 12.22 -6.61 -9.25
C GLN A 24 11.73 -7.21 -10.57
N LEU A 25 12.12 -6.63 -11.70
CA LEU A 25 11.76 -7.13 -13.03
C LEU A 25 12.39 -8.50 -13.29
N GLN A 26 13.67 -8.66 -12.96
CA GLN A 26 14.37 -9.94 -13.05
C GLN A 26 13.66 -11.02 -12.22
N HIS A 27 13.37 -10.76 -10.94
CA HIS A 27 12.65 -11.73 -10.10
C HIS A 27 11.27 -12.08 -10.66
N LYS A 28 10.51 -11.10 -11.18
CA LYS A 28 9.21 -11.38 -11.80
C LYS A 28 9.36 -12.25 -13.06
N GLN A 29 10.41 -12.02 -13.85
CA GLN A 29 10.70 -12.79 -15.06
C GLN A 29 11.01 -14.25 -14.69
N GLU A 30 11.93 -14.46 -13.74
CA GLU A 30 12.30 -15.77 -13.22
C GLU A 30 11.10 -16.52 -12.62
N GLU A 31 10.22 -15.81 -11.88
CA GLU A 31 9.00 -16.39 -11.31
C GLU A 31 8.04 -16.91 -12.39
N ILE A 32 7.83 -16.14 -13.46
CA ILE A 32 6.97 -16.55 -14.59
C ILE A 32 7.61 -17.71 -15.34
N GLU A 33 8.88 -17.63 -15.71
CA GLU A 33 9.60 -18.70 -16.40
C GLU A 33 9.56 -20.01 -15.62
N LYS A 34 9.83 -19.95 -14.30
CA LYS A 34 9.74 -21.11 -13.42
C LYS A 34 8.33 -21.68 -13.35
N ARG A 35 7.30 -20.82 -13.23
CA ARG A 35 5.90 -21.24 -13.11
C ARG A 35 5.38 -21.90 -14.38
N PHE A 36 5.86 -21.47 -15.55
CA PHE A 36 5.35 -21.90 -16.85
C PHE A 36 6.29 -22.82 -17.65
N LYS A 37 7.44 -23.22 -17.10
CA LYS A 37 8.44 -24.10 -17.73
C LYS A 37 7.87 -25.38 -18.36
N GLY A 38 6.78 -25.93 -17.82
CA GLY A 38 6.17 -27.18 -18.30
C GLY A 38 5.22 -27.04 -19.49
N PHE A 39 4.85 -25.82 -19.89
CA PHE A 39 3.88 -25.59 -20.96
C PHE A 39 4.57 -25.60 -22.33
N LYS A 40 4.32 -26.64 -23.12
CA LYS A 40 4.88 -26.77 -24.47
C LYS A 40 4.29 -25.73 -25.42
N GLY A 41 5.14 -25.11 -26.23
CA GLY A 41 4.73 -24.11 -27.24
C GLY A 41 4.39 -22.73 -26.69
N LEU A 42 4.57 -22.49 -25.38
CA LEU A 42 4.37 -21.18 -24.79
C LEU A 42 5.64 -20.32 -24.90
N GLU A 43 5.54 -19.20 -25.60
CA GLU A 43 6.58 -18.17 -25.64
C GLU A 43 6.39 -17.21 -24.46
N ILE A 44 7.36 -17.18 -23.54
CA ILE A 44 7.38 -16.22 -22.43
C ILE A 44 8.17 -15.00 -22.88
N ARG A 45 7.47 -13.90 -23.14
CA ARG A 45 8.07 -12.62 -23.52
C ARG A 45 8.69 -11.92 -22.31
N GLN A 46 9.62 -11.02 -22.58
CA GLN A 46 10.22 -10.19 -21.55
C GLN A 46 9.18 -9.26 -20.91
N ILE A 47 9.24 -9.12 -19.58
CA ILE A 47 8.39 -8.18 -18.85
C ILE A 47 8.63 -6.75 -19.35
N ILE A 48 7.55 -6.10 -19.74
CA ILE A 48 7.55 -4.68 -20.10
C ILE A 48 7.64 -3.85 -18.84
N LYS A 49 8.61 -2.93 -18.80
CA LYS A 49 8.79 -2.01 -17.69
C LYS A 49 7.66 -0.98 -17.68
N SER A 50 7.15 -0.66 -16.49
CA SER A 50 6.35 0.56 -16.30
C SER A 50 7.18 1.78 -16.72
N PRO A 51 6.58 2.77 -17.41
CA PRO A 51 7.25 4.03 -17.72
C PRO A 51 7.55 4.87 -16.46
N LYS A 52 6.83 4.62 -15.37
CA LYS A 52 7.05 5.24 -14.05
C LYS A 52 7.05 4.17 -12.96
N ASP A 53 8.08 4.12 -12.14
CA ASP A 53 8.19 3.22 -10.97
C ASP A 53 7.74 3.89 -9.66
N GLN A 54 7.43 5.19 -9.71
CA GLN A 54 6.88 6.02 -8.65
C GLN A 54 5.70 6.85 -9.14
N MET A 55 4.87 7.33 -8.23
CA MET A 55 3.70 8.19 -8.49
C MET A 55 2.79 7.69 -9.64
N TYR A 56 2.66 6.37 -9.80
CA TYR A 56 1.90 5.77 -10.90
C TYR A 56 0.44 5.47 -10.54
N ARG A 57 0.10 5.44 -9.24
CA ARG A 57 -1.23 5.10 -8.75
C ARG A 57 -2.08 6.37 -8.63
N HIS A 58 -3.02 6.51 -9.56
CA HIS A 58 -3.96 7.62 -9.70
C HIS A 58 -5.30 7.40 -8.99
N LYS A 59 -5.47 6.28 -8.27
CA LYS A 59 -6.66 5.99 -7.45
C LYS A 59 -6.24 5.27 -6.18
N VAL A 60 -6.81 5.68 -5.04
CA VAL A 60 -6.62 5.00 -3.76
C VAL A 60 -7.93 4.72 -3.06
N GLN A 61 -7.91 3.66 -2.25
CA GLN A 61 -8.96 3.31 -1.31
C GLN A 61 -8.28 3.10 0.02
N LEU A 62 -8.57 3.98 0.97
CA LEU A 62 -7.91 4.03 2.27
C LEU A 62 -9.00 3.82 3.33
N PRO A 63 -9.09 2.64 3.96
CA PRO A 63 -9.95 2.47 5.12
C PRO A 63 -9.54 3.42 6.25
N PHE A 64 -10.55 3.89 6.99
CA PHE A 64 -10.34 4.44 8.32
C PHE A 64 -10.11 3.30 9.32
N GLY A 65 -9.33 3.56 10.36
CA GLY A 65 -9.14 2.62 11.44
C GLY A 65 -8.68 3.30 12.72
N HIS A 66 -8.28 2.50 13.69
CA HIS A 66 -7.75 2.97 14.96
C HIS A 66 -6.45 2.25 15.30
N ARG A 67 -5.48 3.00 15.85
CA ARG A 67 -4.26 2.44 16.43
C ARG A 67 -4.14 2.87 17.89
N LYS A 68 -3.87 1.91 18.77
CA LYS A 68 -3.52 2.19 20.17
C LYS A 68 -2.05 2.60 20.23
N ILE A 69 -1.79 3.82 20.72
CA ILE A 69 -0.45 4.32 21.02
C ILE A 69 -0.42 4.64 22.51
N GLY A 70 0.20 3.75 23.29
CA GLY A 70 0.12 3.78 24.75
C GLY A 70 -1.34 3.65 25.22
N LYS A 71 -1.83 4.65 25.95
CA LYS A 71 -3.22 4.70 26.44
C LYS A 71 -4.19 5.40 25.48
N LYS A 72 -3.73 5.96 24.36
CA LYS A 72 -4.55 6.73 23.42
C LYS A 72 -4.95 5.87 22.22
N SER A 73 -6.22 5.96 21.83
CA SER A 73 -6.68 5.49 20.51
C SER A 73 -6.55 6.64 19.52
N VAL A 74 -5.90 6.41 18.39
CA VAL A 74 -5.72 7.42 17.34
C VAL A 74 -6.40 6.95 16.07
N LEU A 75 -7.27 7.78 15.49
CA LEU A 75 -7.87 7.54 14.19
C LEU A 75 -6.79 7.55 13.11
N THR A 76 -6.74 6.50 12.32
CA THR A 76 -5.81 6.31 11.20
C THR A 76 -6.57 6.27 9.88
N LEU A 77 -5.90 6.69 8.81
CA LEU A 77 -6.39 6.59 7.44
C LEU A 77 -5.23 6.10 6.57
N GLY A 78 -5.38 4.96 5.92
CA GLY A 78 -4.31 4.39 5.11
C GLY A 78 -4.60 2.95 4.70
N LEU A 79 -3.57 2.09 4.66
CA LEU A 79 -3.69 0.68 4.29
C LEU A 79 -3.55 -0.22 5.50
N HIS A 80 -4.05 -1.46 5.40
CA HIS A 80 -3.73 -2.50 6.37
C HIS A 80 -2.22 -2.75 6.45
N ASN A 81 -1.74 -3.12 7.63
CA ASN A 81 -0.46 -3.77 7.76
C ASN A 81 -0.48 -5.15 7.07
N LYS A 82 0.69 -5.75 6.83
CA LYS A 82 0.80 -7.05 6.14
C LYS A 82 0.05 -8.21 6.80
N GLU A 83 -0.14 -8.16 8.12
CA GLU A 83 -0.91 -9.18 8.86
C GLU A 83 -2.42 -8.90 8.88
N ASN A 84 -2.86 -7.80 8.28
CA ASN A 84 -4.26 -7.38 8.23
C ASN A 84 -4.89 -7.17 9.62
N THR A 85 -4.10 -6.74 10.61
CA THR A 85 -4.52 -6.58 12.01
C THR A 85 -4.84 -5.13 12.39
N PHE A 86 -4.27 -4.13 11.69
CA PHE A 86 -4.59 -2.72 11.90
C PHE A 86 -4.30 -1.87 10.67
N ILE A 87 -4.88 -0.67 10.64
CA ILE A 87 -4.65 0.32 9.59
C ILE A 87 -3.40 1.17 9.91
N ILE A 88 -2.45 1.15 8.99
CA ILE A 88 -1.29 2.05 8.94
C ILE A 88 -1.77 3.46 8.66
N ASP A 89 -1.36 4.41 9.49
CA ASP A 89 -1.66 5.82 9.30
C ASP A 89 -0.77 6.41 8.19
N GLN A 90 -1.21 6.34 6.93
CA GLN A 90 -0.41 6.67 5.76
C GLN A 90 -0.03 8.16 5.72
N LYS A 91 1.22 8.50 6.00
CA LYS A 91 1.74 9.89 5.93
C LYS A 91 2.24 10.29 4.54
N GLU A 92 2.64 9.30 3.75
CA GLU A 92 3.19 9.42 2.40
C GLU A 92 2.93 8.09 1.66
N CYS A 93 2.96 8.13 0.34
CA CYS A 93 3.00 6.92 -0.48
C CYS A 93 3.71 7.22 -1.81
N ARG A 94 4.92 6.67 -2.01
CA ARG A 94 5.78 6.98 -3.16
C ARG A 94 5.27 6.43 -4.50
N ILE A 95 4.30 5.51 -4.46
CA ILE A 95 3.69 4.94 -5.66
C ILE A 95 2.39 5.65 -6.03
N GLN A 96 1.87 6.51 -5.17
CA GLN A 96 0.60 7.21 -5.31
C GLN A 96 0.85 8.65 -5.75
N ASP A 97 -0.07 9.19 -6.55
CA ASP A 97 -0.06 10.61 -6.89
C ASP A 97 0.00 11.51 -5.62
N GLU A 98 0.78 12.58 -5.69
CA GLU A 98 0.98 13.49 -4.56
C GLU A 98 -0.32 14.19 -4.15
N ASP A 99 -1.19 14.52 -5.11
CA ASP A 99 -2.49 15.15 -4.85
C ASP A 99 -3.37 14.25 -4.00
N LEU A 100 -3.37 12.94 -4.29
CA LEU A 100 -4.11 11.97 -3.48
C LEU A 100 -3.55 11.87 -2.05
N THR A 101 -2.23 12.07 -1.88
CA THR A 101 -1.62 12.07 -0.54
C THR A 101 -2.05 13.31 0.23
N THR A 102 -2.09 14.47 -0.43
CA THR A 102 -2.58 15.73 0.12
C THR A 102 -4.05 15.63 0.52
N VAL A 103 -4.91 15.10 -0.35
CA VAL A 103 -6.34 14.88 -0.06
C VAL A 103 -6.53 13.93 1.11
N ALA A 104 -5.81 12.80 1.16
CA ALA A 104 -5.88 11.88 2.30
C ALA A 104 -5.44 12.53 3.61
N ALA A 105 -4.43 13.40 3.59
CA ALA A 105 -3.99 14.13 4.77
C ALA A 105 -5.07 15.11 5.27
N ALA A 106 -5.72 15.84 4.36
CA ALA A 106 -6.80 16.76 4.68
C ALA A 106 -8.02 16.03 5.27
N ILE A 107 -8.46 14.93 4.64
CA ILE A 107 -9.58 14.10 5.12
C ILE A 107 -9.29 13.56 6.53
N ARG A 108 -8.07 13.04 6.76
CA ARG A 108 -7.68 12.55 8.09
C ARG A 108 -7.66 13.66 9.13
N HIS A 109 -7.19 14.86 8.77
CA HIS A 109 -7.17 16.00 9.69
C HIS A 109 -8.59 16.40 10.09
N TRP A 110 -9.48 16.57 9.10
CA TRP A 110 -10.89 16.83 9.32
C TRP A 110 -11.55 15.75 10.21
N ALA A 111 -11.39 14.47 9.88
CA ALA A 111 -11.98 13.37 10.65
C ALA A 111 -11.53 13.34 12.12
N ARG A 112 -10.28 13.74 12.40
CA ARG A 112 -9.76 13.86 13.77
C ARG A 112 -10.36 15.05 14.51
N ASN A 113 -10.53 16.19 13.85
CA ASN A 113 -11.13 17.38 14.46
C ASN A 113 -12.61 17.15 14.81
N GLU A 114 -13.33 16.46 13.92
CA GLU A 114 -14.74 16.08 14.13
C GLU A 114 -14.92 14.87 15.07
N ASN A 115 -13.83 14.28 15.56
CA ASN A 115 -13.84 13.07 16.40
C ASN A 115 -14.67 11.92 15.79
N LEU A 116 -14.55 11.69 14.48
CA LEU A 116 -15.28 10.62 13.81
C LEU A 116 -14.86 9.25 14.35
N GLU A 117 -15.84 8.36 14.48
CA GLU A 117 -15.59 6.95 14.75
C GLU A 117 -15.49 6.18 13.41
N PRO A 118 -14.34 5.56 13.11
CA PRO A 118 -14.19 4.62 12.00
C PRO A 118 -15.16 3.45 12.13
N TYR A 119 -15.53 2.90 10.98
CA TYR A 119 -16.25 1.63 10.91
C TYR A 119 -15.51 0.52 11.67
N HIS A 120 -16.27 -0.30 12.39
CA HIS A 120 -15.77 -1.44 13.18
C HIS A 120 -16.38 -2.74 12.65
N GLU A 121 -15.63 -3.51 11.85
CA GLU A 121 -16.11 -4.76 11.20
C GLU A 121 -16.78 -5.77 12.15
N LYS A 122 -16.40 -5.80 13.43
CA LYS A 122 -16.94 -6.73 14.44
C LYS A 122 -18.11 -6.17 15.25
N LYS A 123 -18.42 -4.90 15.10
CA LYS A 123 -19.62 -4.32 15.69
C LYS A 123 -20.67 -4.28 14.59
N GLU A 124 -21.73 -5.07 14.72
CA GLU A 124 -22.95 -4.94 13.93
C GLU A 124 -23.67 -3.64 14.31
N VAL A 125 -23.07 -2.50 13.98
CA VAL A 125 -23.74 -1.21 13.92
C VAL A 125 -23.55 -0.75 12.49
N ASP A 126 -24.54 -1.10 11.68
CA ASP A 126 -24.77 -0.46 10.39
C ASP A 126 -24.97 1.04 10.63
N PHE A 127 -24.44 1.85 9.70
CA PHE A 127 -24.58 3.31 9.70
C PHE A 127 -26.05 3.74 9.62
#